data_AF-A0A849R4Y5-F1
#
_entry.id   AF-A0A849R4Y5-F1
#
_cell.length_a   1.000
_cell.length_b   1.000
_cell.length_c   1.000
_cell.angle_alpha   90.00
_cell.angle_beta   90.00
_cell.angle_gamma   90.00
#
_symmetry.space_group_name_H-M   'P 1'
#
loop_
_entity.id
_entity.type
_entity.pdbx_description
1 polymer ?
#
loop_
_entity_poly.entity_id
_entity_poly.type
_entity_poly.pdbx_seq_one_letter_code
_entity_poly.pdbx_strand_id
1 'polypeptide(L)'
;DLDQLLSERDSVSENIRTIVDKATDPWGIQVNNVELKDITLPEEMKRVIGKQAEAEREKRAVIIKAEGEVKASKNMAIAAKMLSSENGALHLRTLQSINDISSDQSNTIIFAMPLEILKAFEGFGKKNNAK
;
A
#
# COMPACT_ATOMS: atom_id res chain seq x y z
N ASP A 1 -16.00 -12.64 -8.12
CA ASP A 1 -15.41 -13.94 -8.50
C ASP A 1 -14.65 -14.71 -7.43
N LEU A 2 -14.70 -14.30 -6.17
CA LEU A 2 -14.49 -15.19 -5.01
C LEU A 2 -15.76 -15.22 -4.15
N ASP A 3 -16.40 -14.06 -4.02
CA ASP A 3 -17.77 -13.94 -3.48
C ASP A 3 -18.79 -14.79 -4.22
N GLN A 4 -18.59 -15.02 -5.52
CA GLN A 4 -19.48 -15.87 -6.31
C GLN A 4 -19.30 -17.35 -5.94
N LEU A 5 -18.07 -17.83 -5.76
CA LEU A 5 -17.82 -19.21 -5.30
C LEU A 5 -18.29 -19.44 -3.84
N LEU A 6 -18.13 -18.44 -2.97
CA LEU A 6 -18.65 -18.47 -1.59
C LEU A 6 -20.19 -18.41 -1.55
N SER A 7 -20.79 -17.53 -2.36
CA SER A 7 -22.26 -17.42 -2.51
C SER A 7 -22.88 -18.63 -3.21
N GLU A 8 -22.13 -19.29 -4.10
CA GLU A 8 -22.58 -20.49 -4.79
C GLU A 8 -22.62 -21.68 -3.83
N ARG A 9 -21.76 -21.77 -2.81
CA ARG A 9 -21.74 -22.89 -1.84
C ARG A 9 -23.10 -23.10 -1.19
N ASP A 10 -23.73 -22.04 -0.71
CA ASP A 10 -25.02 -22.12 -0.01
C ASP A 10 -26.15 -22.46 -0.99
N SER A 11 -26.17 -21.81 -2.16
CA SER A 11 -27.18 -22.08 -3.20
C SER A 11 -27.09 -23.50 -3.76
N VAL A 12 -25.88 -24.02 -3.96
CA VAL A 12 -25.63 -25.36 -4.48
C VAL A 12 -26.00 -26.40 -3.42
N SER A 13 -25.69 -26.15 -2.14
CA SER A 13 -26.07 -27.04 -1.05
C SER A 13 -27.59 -27.18 -0.92
N GLU A 14 -28.33 -26.07 -1.05
CA GLU A 14 -29.81 -26.06 -1.03
C GLU A 14 -30.41 -26.82 -2.23
N ASN A 15 -29.83 -26.62 -3.43
CA ASN A 15 -30.23 -27.34 -4.63
C ASN A 15 -29.99 -28.85 -4.50
N ILE A 16 -28.83 -29.26 -3.98
CA ILE A 16 -28.51 -30.68 -3.77
C ILE A 16 -29.45 -31.27 -2.71
N ARG A 17 -29.70 -30.58 -1.61
CA ARG A 17 -30.66 -31.02 -0.57
C ARG A 17 -32.01 -31.35 -1.19
N THR A 18 -32.55 -30.44 -2.01
CA THR A 18 -33.85 -30.60 -2.65
C THR A 18 -33.90 -31.80 -3.60
N ILE A 19 -32.81 -32.05 -4.34
CA ILE A 19 -32.73 -33.18 -5.28
C ILE A 19 -32.64 -34.51 -4.51
N VAL A 20 -31.81 -34.56 -3.47
CA VAL A 20 -31.59 -35.79 -2.70
C VAL A 20 -32.83 -36.15 -1.89
N ASP A 21 -33.48 -35.17 -1.24
CA ASP A 21 -34.70 -35.38 -0.45
C ASP A 21 -35.82 -36.02 -1.31
N LYS A 22 -36.08 -35.45 -2.50
CA LYS A 22 -37.03 -36.02 -3.47
C LYS A 22 -36.69 -37.44 -3.92
N ALA A 23 -35.40 -37.77 -4.02
CA ALA A 23 -34.95 -39.10 -4.41
C ALA A 23 -35.07 -40.12 -3.26
N THR A 24 -34.99 -39.66 -2.01
CA THR A 24 -35.04 -40.50 -0.81
C THR A 24 -36.43 -40.64 -0.17
N ASP A 25 -37.39 -39.79 -0.56
CA ASP A 25 -38.81 -39.88 -0.15
C ASP A 25 -39.42 -41.29 -0.33
N PRO A 26 -39.21 -42.02 -1.44
CA PRO A 26 -39.76 -43.37 -1.62
C PRO A 26 -39.20 -44.41 -0.65
N TRP A 27 -38.04 -44.12 -0.04
CA TRP A 27 -37.40 -44.97 0.95
C TRP A 27 -37.76 -44.58 2.40
N GLY A 28 -38.57 -43.52 2.58
CA GLY A 28 -38.97 -43.03 3.90
C GLY A 28 -37.84 -42.35 4.68
N ILE A 29 -36.81 -41.86 3.98
CA ILE A 29 -35.65 -41.20 4.60
C ILE A 29 -35.78 -39.69 4.38
N GLN A 30 -35.80 -38.93 5.49
CA GLN A 30 -35.87 -37.47 5.48
C GLN A 30 -34.46 -36.86 5.58
N VAL A 31 -34.10 -35.98 4.64
CA VAL A 31 -32.78 -35.36 4.60
C VAL A 31 -32.79 -33.99 5.27
N ASN A 32 -32.19 -33.90 6.46
CA ASN A 32 -32.21 -32.67 7.26
C ASN A 32 -31.24 -31.59 6.78
N ASN A 33 -30.02 -31.95 6.37
CA ASN A 33 -29.01 -31.01 5.90
C ASN A 33 -28.02 -31.67 4.93
N VAL A 34 -27.56 -30.91 3.93
CA VAL A 34 -26.48 -31.30 3.01
C VAL A 34 -25.44 -30.21 3.02
N GLU A 35 -24.19 -30.55 3.33
CA GLU A 35 -23.07 -29.61 3.30
C GLU A 35 -22.00 -30.07 2.31
N LEU A 36 -21.57 -29.18 1.43
CA LEU A 36 -20.41 -29.40 0.57
C LEU A 36 -19.11 -29.39 1.38
N LYS A 37 -18.47 -30.56 1.56
CA LYS A 37 -17.19 -30.64 2.29
C LYS A 37 -16.02 -30.05 1.52
N ASP A 38 -15.56 -30.72 0.45
CA ASP A 38 -14.37 -30.32 -0.29
C ASP A 38 -14.66 -30.22 -1.79
N ILE A 39 -14.23 -29.12 -2.40
CA ILE A 39 -14.26 -28.93 -3.86
C ILE A 39 -12.81 -28.96 -4.36
N THR A 40 -12.48 -29.98 -5.16
CA THR A 40 -11.16 -30.09 -5.76
C THR A 40 -11.15 -29.44 -7.13
N LEU A 41 -10.48 -28.30 -7.23
CA LEU A 41 -10.23 -27.63 -8.51
C LEU A 41 -9.07 -28.33 -9.24
N PRO A 42 -9.11 -28.46 -10.58
CA PRO A 42 -7.95 -28.86 -11.36
C PRO A 42 -6.77 -27.90 -11.16
N GLU A 43 -5.54 -28.42 -11.15
CA GLU A 43 -4.31 -27.60 -10.95
C GLU A 43 -4.17 -26.47 -11.98
N GLU A 44 -4.58 -26.70 -13.22
CA GLU A 44 -4.51 -25.70 -14.28
C GLU A 44 -5.42 -24.48 -13.98
N MET A 45 -6.65 -24.73 -13.53
CA MET A 45 -7.61 -23.68 -13.15
C MET A 45 -7.11 -22.89 -11.93
N LYS A 46 -6.56 -23.56 -10.90
CA LYS A 46 -5.98 -22.89 -9.72
C LYS A 46 -4.87 -21.92 -10.12
N ARG A 47 -4.00 -22.32 -11.05
CA ARG A 47 -2.91 -21.48 -11.54
C ARG A 47 -3.42 -20.25 -12.31
N VAL A 48 -4.44 -20.40 -13.14
CA VAL A 48 -5.04 -19.29 -13.90
C VAL A 48 -5.71 -18.30 -12.96
N ILE A 49 -6.53 -18.78 -12.02
CA ILE A 49 -7.22 -17.95 -11.02
C ILE A 49 -6.20 -17.22 -10.14
N GLY A 50 -5.14 -17.92 -9.70
CA GLY A 50 -4.07 -17.31 -8.91
C GLY A 50 -3.39 -16.16 -9.65
N LYS A 51 -3.03 -16.35 -10.92
CA LYS A 51 -2.44 -15.29 -11.77
C LYS A 51 -3.38 -14.11 -11.98
N GLN A 52 -4.66 -14.37 -12.23
CA GLN A 52 -5.66 -13.30 -12.39
C GLN A 52 -5.86 -12.52 -11.09
N ALA A 53 -5.95 -13.22 -9.96
CA ALA A 53 -6.10 -12.60 -8.64
C ALA A 53 -4.87 -11.75 -8.28
N GLU A 54 -3.67 -12.23 -8.59
CA GLU A 54 -2.43 -11.47 -8.40
C GLU A 54 -2.41 -10.20 -9.25
N ALA A 55 -2.71 -10.30 -10.55
CA ALA A 55 -2.76 -9.15 -11.45
C ALA A 55 -3.80 -8.10 -11.02
N GLU A 56 -5.00 -8.52 -10.62
CA GLU A 56 -6.03 -7.61 -10.14
C GLU A 56 -5.64 -6.97 -8.80
N ARG A 57 -4.98 -7.73 -7.91
CA ARG A 57 -4.47 -7.20 -6.64
C ARG A 57 -3.37 -6.16 -6.86
N GLU A 58 -2.43 -6.43 -7.76
CA GLU A 58 -1.36 -5.50 -8.09
C GLU A 58 -1.92 -4.23 -8.71
N LYS A 59 -2.83 -4.35 -9.68
CA LYS A 59 -3.54 -3.22 -10.29
C LYS A 59 -4.25 -2.37 -9.23
N ARG A 60 -5.00 -2.99 -8.32
CA ARG A 60 -5.68 -2.28 -7.23
C ARG A 60 -4.70 -1.59 -6.29
N ALA A 61 -3.58 -2.24 -5.96
CA ALA A 61 -2.56 -1.65 -5.11
C ALA A 61 -1.96 -0.37 -5.74
N VAL A 62 -1.69 -0.39 -7.05
CA VAL A 62 -1.19 0.78 -7.78
C VAL A 62 -2.20 1.93 -7.77
N ILE A 63 -3.48 1.63 -8.03
CA ILE A 63 -4.55 2.64 -8.01
C ILE A 63 -4.68 3.28 -6.62
N ILE A 64 -4.76 2.46 -5.57
CA ILE A 64 -4.88 2.93 -4.19
C ILE A 64 -3.68 3.77 -3.79
N LYS A 65 -2.47 3.36 -4.18
CA LYS A 65 -1.25 4.12 -3.92
C LYS A 65 -1.28 5.48 -4.63
N ALA A 66 -1.62 5.52 -5.91
CA ALA A 66 -1.72 6.76 -6.67
C ALA A 66 -2.78 7.72 -6.09
N GLU A 67 -3.95 7.21 -5.71
CA GLU A 67 -4.98 8.01 -5.03
C GLU A 67 -4.50 8.54 -3.67
N GLY A 68 -3.81 7.70 -2.91
CA GLY A 68 -3.16 8.07 -1.65
C GLY A 68 -2.13 9.20 -1.83
N GLU A 69 -1.28 9.10 -2.86
CA GLU A 69 -0.28 10.12 -3.19
C GLU A 69 -0.91 11.47 -3.56
N VAL A 70 -1.99 11.46 -4.35
CA VAL A 70 -2.74 12.69 -4.67
C VAL A 70 -3.35 13.31 -3.41
N LYS A 71 -3.95 12.50 -2.54
CA LYS A 71 -4.55 12.98 -1.29
C LYS A 71 -3.49 13.55 -0.34
N ALA A 72 -2.35 12.87 -0.20
CA ALA A 72 -1.22 13.34 0.59
C ALA A 72 -0.67 14.66 0.05
N SER A 73 -0.44 14.76 -1.26
CA SER A 73 0.07 15.97 -1.92
C SER A 73 -0.87 17.17 -1.74
N LYS A 74 -2.19 16.96 -1.88
CA LYS A 74 -3.19 18.00 -1.61
C LYS A 74 -3.13 18.50 -0.18
N ASN A 75 -3.08 17.58 0.80
CA ASN A 75 -3.00 17.94 2.21
C ASN A 75 -1.71 18.70 2.53
N MET A 76 -0.57 18.28 1.96
CA MET A 76 0.71 18.98 2.09
C MET A 76 0.65 20.39 1.52
N ALA A 77 0.04 20.58 0.34
CA ALA A 77 -0.12 21.90 -0.25
C ALA A 77 -0.99 22.83 0.61
N ILE A 78 -2.08 22.31 1.17
CA ILE A 78 -2.94 23.05 2.11
C ILE A 78 -2.14 23.45 3.36
N ALA A 79 -1.41 22.50 3.95
CA ALA A 79 -0.58 22.76 5.13
C ALA A 79 0.51 23.81 4.85
N ALA A 80 1.20 23.72 3.72
CA ALA A 80 2.20 24.70 3.31
C ALA A 80 1.60 26.10 3.13
N LYS A 81 0.40 26.19 2.52
CA LYS A 81 -0.32 27.46 2.37
C LYS A 81 -0.69 28.06 3.72
N MET A 82 -1.17 27.24 4.65
CA MET A 82 -1.55 27.67 6.01
C MET A 82 -0.34 28.14 6.83
N LEU A 83 0.78 27.41 6.75
CA LEU A 83 2.04 27.80 7.39
C LEU A 83 2.61 29.11 6.83
N SER A 84 2.39 29.38 5.54
CA SER A 84 2.83 30.61 4.91
C SER A 84 1.92 31.80 5.19
N SER A 85 0.62 31.58 5.45
CA SER A 85 -0.33 32.66 5.71
C SER A 85 -0.22 33.21 7.13
N GLU A 86 0.15 32.36 8.10
CA GLU A 86 0.26 32.76 9.51
C GLU A 86 1.68 33.22 9.85
N ASN A 87 1.79 34.45 10.37
CA ASN A 87 3.09 35.04 10.70
C ASN A 87 3.74 34.28 11.87
N GLY A 88 5.01 33.87 11.72
CA GLY A 88 5.73 33.08 12.72
C GLY A 88 5.47 31.57 12.71
N ALA A 89 4.49 31.06 11.95
CA ALA A 89 4.19 29.62 11.91
C ALA A 89 5.34 28.79 11.32
N LEU A 90 6.01 29.30 10.28
CA LEU A 90 7.21 28.65 9.73
C LEU A 90 8.35 28.60 10.76
N HIS A 91 8.49 29.63 11.58
CA HIS A 91 9.50 29.66 12.65
C HIS A 91 9.22 28.61 13.73
N LEU A 92 7.96 28.50 14.19
CA LEU A 92 7.56 27.44 15.12
C LEU A 92 7.80 26.05 14.52
N ARG A 93 7.50 25.85 13.24
CA ARG A 93 7.80 24.60 12.53
C ARG A 93 9.29 24.29 12.51
N THR A 94 10.15 25.29 12.25
CA THR A 94 11.60 25.10 12.29
C THR A 94 12.10 24.72 13.69
N LEU A 95 11.59 25.36 14.75
CA LEU A 95 11.94 25.01 16.12
C LEU A 95 11.51 23.58 16.48
N GLN A 96 10.31 23.17 16.03
CA GLN A 96 9.83 21.81 16.24
C GLN A 96 10.68 20.79 15.48
N SER A 97 11.06 21.06 14.22
CA SER A 97 11.96 20.20 13.46
C SER A 97 13.34 20.06 14.11
N ILE A 98 13.88 21.13 14.70
CA ILE A 98 15.15 21.07 15.46
C ILE A 98 14.99 20.18 16.70
N ASN A 99 13.88 20.30 17.42
CA ASN A 99 13.61 19.46 18.59
C ASN A 99 13.44 17.97 18.21
N ASP A 100 12.72 17.69 17.12
CA ASP A 100 12.54 16.33 16.59
C ASP A 100 13.89 15.70 16.20
N ILE A 101 14.74 16.44 15.46
CA ILE A 101 16.07 15.98 15.05
C ILE A 101 17.02 15.81 16.24
N SER A 102 16.98 16.73 17.21
CA SER A 102 17.82 16.67 18.41
C SER A 102 17.49 15.47 19.32
N SER A 103 16.32 14.85 19.15
CA SER A 103 15.93 13.66 19.91
C SER A 103 16.55 12.35 19.39
N ASP A 104 17.10 12.33 18.18
CA ASP A 104 17.63 11.14 17.51
C ASP A 104 19.19 11.14 17.54
N GLN A 105 19.79 10.31 18.40
CA GLN A 105 21.24 10.27 18.68
C GLN A 105 22.09 9.67 17.54
N SER A 106 22.21 10.33 16.37
CA SER A 106 23.24 9.98 15.37
C SER A 106 23.70 11.16 14.50
N ASN A 107 24.56 12.01 15.06
CA ASN A 107 25.15 13.16 14.36
C ASN A 107 26.37 12.74 13.51
N THR A 108 26.15 12.33 12.26
CA THR A 108 27.20 12.45 11.21
C THR A 108 26.63 13.23 10.04
N ILE A 109 27.06 14.48 9.92
CA ILE A 109 26.68 15.38 8.82
C ILE A 109 27.75 15.25 7.74
N ILE A 110 27.42 14.57 6.63
CA ILE A 110 28.31 14.50 5.47
C ILE A 110 28.11 15.76 4.64
N PHE A 111 29.05 16.70 4.74
CA PHE A 111 29.10 17.88 3.89
C PHE A 111 29.79 17.52 2.57
N ALA A 112 29.01 17.32 1.51
CA ALA A 112 29.53 17.26 0.15
C ALA A 112 29.69 18.69 -0.38
N MET A 113 30.93 19.17 -0.47
CA MET A 113 31.23 20.46 -1.09
C MET A 113 31.70 20.26 -2.54
N PRO A 114 31.16 21.01 -3.51
CA PRO A 114 31.63 21.00 -4.89
C PRO A 114 33.14 21.28 -4.99
N LEU A 115 33.84 20.51 -5.82
CA LEU A 115 35.29 20.63 -6.02
C LEU A 115 35.68 22.02 -6.55
N GLU A 116 34.75 22.71 -7.21
CA GLU A 116 34.89 24.07 -7.73
C GLU A 116 35.16 25.08 -6.61
N ILE A 117 34.54 24.91 -5.44
CA ILE A 117 34.75 25.77 -4.28
C ILE A 117 36.15 25.53 -3.69
N LEU A 118 36.58 24.27 -3.62
CA LEU A 118 37.95 23.94 -3.20
C LEU A 118 38.98 24.59 -4.13
N LYS A 119 38.78 24.46 -5.46
CA LYS A 119 39.67 25.07 -6.47
C LYS A 119 39.69 26.60 -6.37
N ALA A 120 38.56 27.24 -6.10
CA ALA A 120 38.49 28.69 -5.92
C ALA A 120 39.29 29.17 -4.69
N PHE A 121 39.27 28.41 -3.59
CA PHE A 121 40.07 28.69 -2.40
C PHE A 121 41.58 28.48 -2.64
N GLU A 122 41.99 27.43 -3.35
CA GLU A 122 43.39 27.24 -3.74
C GLU A 122 43.90 28.37 -4.65
N GLY A 123 43.06 28.85 -5.57
CA GLY A 123 43.38 29.98 -6.45
C GLY A 123 43.65 31.28 -5.69
N PHE A 124 42.95 31.51 -4.58
CA PHE A 124 43.19 32.66 -3.70
C PHE A 124 44.50 32.56 -2.91
N GLY A 125 44.89 31.36 -2.47
CA GLY A 125 46.15 31.14 -1.74
C GLY A 125 47.39 31.35 -2.62
N LYS A 126 47.33 31.00 -3.91
CA LYS A 126 48.47 31.12 -4.84
C LYS A 126 48.81 32.57 -5.20
N LYS A 127 47.85 33.50 -5.09
CA LYS A 127 48.05 34.93 -5.42
C LYS A 127 48.83 35.70 -4.36
N ASN A 128 48.91 35.18 -3.12
CA ASN A 128 49.65 35.82 -2.02
C ASN A 128 51.15 35.45 -1.97
N ASN A 129 51.60 34.42 -2.69
CA ASN A 129 53.02 34.00 -2.74
C ASN A 129 53.77 34.52 -3.98
N ALA A 130 53.18 35.45 -4.74
CA ALA A 130 53.79 36.05 -5.94
C ALA A 130 54.04 37.57 -5.76
N LYS A 131 54.52 37.96 -4.58
CA LYS A 131 55.17 39.25 -4.33
C LYS A 131 56.43 39.03 -3.51
#